data_AF-A0A1I2PEL8-F1
#
_entry.id   AF-A0A1I2PEL8-F1
#
_cell.length_a   1.000
_cell.length_b   1.000
_cell.length_c   1.000
_cell.angle_alpha   90.00
_cell.angle_beta   90.00
_cell.angle_gamma   90.00
#
_symmetry.space_group_name_H-M   'P 1'
#
loop_
_entity.id
_entity.type
_entity.pdbx_description
1 polymer ?
#
loop_
_entity_poly.entity_id
_entity_poly.type
_entity_poly.pdbx_seq_one_letter_code
_entity_poly.pdbx_strand_id
1 'polypeptide(L)' 'MLIMELIMQEKYLLGLLKMRNKGIRILFNGKELPYEFWCRLFHKSDKGGFYKTDYCNYKNNEINFKWITLK' A
#
# COMPACT_ATOMS: atom_id res chain seq x y z
N MET A 1 6.86 -19.01 11.13
CA MET A 1 6.33 -17.65 11.32
C MET A 1 6.60 -16.75 10.10
N LEU A 2 7.83 -16.65 9.59
CA LEU A 2 8.18 -15.86 8.38
C LEU A 2 7.38 -16.22 7.11
N ILE A 3 7.12 -17.51 6.87
CA ILE A 3 6.44 -17.98 5.64
C ILE A 3 5.00 -17.43 5.54
N MET A 4 4.29 -17.37 6.67
CA MET A 4 2.91 -16.85 6.67
C MET A 4 2.85 -15.36 6.35
N GLU A 5 3.85 -14.59 6.81
CA GLU A 5 3.93 -13.16 6.52
C GLU A 5 4.15 -12.91 5.02
N LEU A 6 5.07 -13.64 4.39
CA LEU A 6 5.32 -13.55 2.94
C LEU A 6 4.06 -13.91 2.11
N ILE A 7 3.35 -14.97 2.48
CA ILE A 7 2.11 -15.38 1.79
C ILE A 7 1.01 -14.31 1.94
N MET A 8 0.91 -13.67 3.11
CA MET A 8 -0.06 -12.59 3.31
C MET A 8 0.29 -11.34 2.49
N GLN A 9 1.58 -10.98 2.42
CA GLN A 9 2.05 -9.86 1.60
C GLN A 9 1.78 -10.11 0.11
N GLU A 10 2.05 -11.32 -0.39
CA GLU A 10 1.78 -11.69 -1.78
C GLU A 10 0.29 -11.60 -2.11
N LYS A 11 -0.57 -12.19 -1.27
CA LYS A 11 -2.04 -12.12 -1.44
C LYS A 11 -2.53 -10.68 -1.45
N TYR A 12 -1.97 -9.82 -0.60
CA TYR A 12 -2.31 -8.41 -0.56
C TYR A 12 -1.91 -7.68 -1.86
N LEU A 13 -0.68 -7.91 -2.36
CA LEU A 13 -0.21 -7.35 -3.63
C LEU A 13 -1.05 -7.81 -4.82
N LEU A 14 -1.46 -9.08 -4.85
CA LEU A 14 -2.38 -9.59 -5.87
C LEU A 14 -3.75 -8.91 -5.83
N GLY A 15 -4.26 -8.61 -4.62
CA GLY A 15 -5.48 -7.83 -4.44
C GLY A 15 -5.34 -6.42 -5.01
N LEU A 16 -4.25 -5.72 -4.69
CA LEU A 16 -3.96 -4.40 -5.25
C LEU A 16 -3.82 -4.42 -6.77
N LEU A 17 -3.20 -5.46 -7.33
CA LEU A 17 -3.02 -5.60 -8.78
C LEU A 17 -4.36 -5.76 -9.48
N LYS A 18 -5.28 -6.56 -8.91
CA LYS A 18 -6.65 -6.70 -9.42
C LYS A 18 -7.39 -5.35 -9.42
N MET A 19 -7.20 -4.54 -8.38
CA MET A 19 -7.79 -3.20 -8.29
C MET A 19 -7.19 -2.25 -9.33
N ARG A 20 -5.86 -2.26 -9.50
CA ARG A 20 -5.18 -1.48 -10.53
C ARG A 20 -5.66 -1.83 -11.94
N ASN A 21 -5.81 -3.12 -12.23
CA ASN A 21 -6.31 -3.59 -13.53
C ASN A 21 -7.78 -3.20 -13.78
N LYS A 22 -8.54 -2.84 -12.73
CA LYS A 22 -9.89 -2.25 -12.84
C LYS A 22 -9.88 -0.73 -12.99
N GLY A 23 -8.70 -0.12 -13.16
CA GLY A 23 -8.53 1.33 -13.32
C GLY A 23 -8.35 2.11 -12.01
N ILE A 24 -8.20 1.42 -10.87
CA ILE A 24 -7.95 2.10 -9.58
C ILE A 24 -6.48 2.50 -9.51
N ARG A 25 -6.21 3.79 -9.33
CA ARG A 25 -4.86 4.31 -9.15
C ARG A 25 -4.35 3.95 -7.76
N ILE A 26 -3.10 3.50 -7.68
CA ILE A 26 -2.46 3.18 -6.40
C ILE A 26 -1.42 4.27 -6.12
N LEU A 27 -1.55 4.96 -5.00
CA LEU A 27 -0.74 6.13 -4.67
C LEU A 27 -0.05 5.93 -3.33
N PHE A 28 1.06 6.63 -3.19
CA PHE A 28 1.79 6.78 -1.95
C PHE A 28 2.05 8.26 -1.68
N ASN A 29 1.59 8.76 -0.55
CA ASN A 29 1.60 10.19 -0.21
C ASN A 29 1.04 11.08 -1.34
N GLY A 30 -0.03 10.61 -2.00
CA GLY A 30 -0.69 11.35 -3.09
C GLY A 30 0.03 11.32 -4.44
N LYS A 31 1.12 10.55 -4.59
CA LYS A 31 1.80 10.33 -5.87
C LYS A 31 1.58 8.91 -6.35
N GLU A 32 1.39 8.70 -7.64
CA GLU A 32 1.25 7.35 -8.19
C GLU A 32 2.46 6.48 -7.83
N LEU A 33 2.19 5.27 -7.37
CA LEU A 33 3.20 4.31 -6.92
C LEU A 33 3.36 3.21 -7.97
N PRO A 34 4.50 3.17 -8.69
CA PRO A 34 4.81 2.09 -9.62
C PRO A 34 4.81 0.72 -8.95
N TYR A 35 4.42 -0.31 -9.72
CA TYR A 35 4.22 -1.68 -9.23
C TYR A 35 5.48 -2.27 -8.59
N GLU A 36 6.63 -2.02 -9.18
CA GLU A 36 7.96 -2.44 -8.72
C GLU A 36 8.31 -1.92 -7.31
N PHE A 37 7.62 -0.87 -6.85
CA PHE A 37 7.82 -0.28 -5.53
C PHE A 37 6.76 -0.69 -4.50
N TRP A 38 5.79 -1.51 -4.87
CA TRP A 38 4.72 -1.90 -3.95
C TRP A 38 5.22 -2.75 -2.78
N CYS A 39 6.34 -3.46 -2.90
CA CYS A 39 6.93 -4.16 -1.75
C CYS A 39 7.28 -3.21 -0.58
N ARG A 40 7.57 -1.94 -0.88
CA ARG A 40 7.87 -0.91 0.13
C ARG A 40 6.67 -0.57 1.00
N LEU A 41 5.46 -0.96 0.59
CA LEU A 41 4.23 -0.83 1.37
C LEU A 41 4.26 -1.63 2.69
N PHE A 42 5.18 -2.59 2.83
CA PHE A 42 5.35 -3.41 4.04
C PHE A 42 6.58 -3.04 4.86
N HIS A 43 7.45 -2.15 4.36
CA HIS A 43 8.63 -1.73 5.10
C HIS A 43 8.19 -0.90 6.30
N LYS A 44 8.76 -1.18 7.47
CA LYS A 44 8.63 -0.33 8.65
C LYS A 44 9.71 0.75 8.59
N SER A 45 9.39 1.99 8.93
CA SER A 45 10.38 3.06 9.00
C SER A 45 11.39 2.79 10.12
N ASP A 46 12.68 2.92 9.83
CA ASP A 46 13.79 2.78 10.80
C ASP A 46 13.69 3.79 11.96
N LYS A 47 12.93 4.87 11.76
CA LYS A 47 12.68 5.91 12.78
C LYS A 47 11.50 5.56 13.72
N GLY A 48 11.08 4.30 13.77
CA GLY A 48 10.04 3.81 14.69
C GLY A 48 8.62 4.33 14.39
N GLY A 49 8.41 4.98 13.25
CA GLY A 49 7.18 5.70 12.95
C GLY A 49 6.25 4.96 11.99
N PHE A 50 5.10 4.55 12.53
CA PHE A 50 3.78 4.85 11.96
C PHE A 50 2.97 3.76 11.27
N TYR A 51 1.67 3.81 11.56
CA TYR A 51 0.63 3.05 10.88
C TYR A 51 0.48 3.55 9.45
N LYS A 52 0.22 2.60 8.56
CA LYS A 52 -0.09 2.86 7.18
C LYS A 52 -1.61 2.86 7.03
N THR A 53 -2.19 4.00 6.69
CA THR A 53 -3.60 4.04 6.27
C THR A 53 -3.65 3.88 4.76
N ASP A 54 -4.50 2.98 4.31
CA ASP A 54 -5.05 2.98 2.97
C ASP A 54 -6.37 3.76 2.98
N TYR A 55 -6.40 4.86 2.23
CA TYR A 55 -7.62 5.60 1.99
C TYR A 55 -8.15 5.25 0.60
N CYS A 56 -9.28 4.54 0.56
CA CYS A 56 -10.03 4.28 -0.66
C CYS A 56 -10.92 5.48 -0.98
N ASN A 57 -10.55 6.21 -2.04
CA ASN A 57 -11.36 7.29 -2.58
C ASN A 57 -12.07 6.81 -3.85
N TYR A 58 -13.30 6.33 -3.67
CA TYR A 58 -14.13 5.83 -4.76
C TYR A 58 -14.47 6.91 -5.80
N LYS A 59 -14.53 8.18 -5.40
CA LYS A 59 -14.84 9.28 -6.33
C LYS A 59 -13.71 9.49 -7.34
N ASN A 60 -12.47 9.32 -6.90
CA ASN A 60 -11.28 9.54 -7.72
C ASN A 60 -10.66 8.24 -8.25
N ASN A 61 -11.34 7.09 -8.05
CA ASN A 61 -10.84 5.75 -8.34
C ASN A 61 -9.38 5.56 -7.87
N GLU A 62 -9.13 5.81 -6.59
CA GLU A 62 -7.77 5.77 -6.07
C GLU A 62 -7.69 5.16 -4.67
N ILE A 63 -6.60 4.46 -4.42
CA ILE A 63 -6.18 3.99 -3.09
C ILE A 63 -4.89 4.73 -2.77
N ASN A 64 -4.91 5.54 -1.72
CA ASN A 64 -3.75 6.34 -1.32
C ASN A 64 -3.20 5.85 0.02
N PHE A 65 -1.97 5.39 -0.02
CA PHE A 65 -1.20 4.99 1.15
C PHE A 65 -0.47 6.19 1.74
N LYS A 66 -0.59 6.40 3.05
CA LYS A 66 0.14 7.47 3.74
C LYS A 66 0.86 6.96 4.97
N TRP A 67 2.03 7.54 5.22
CA TRP A 67 2.65 7.48 6.53
C TRP A 67 1.88 8.40 7.49
N ILE A 68 1.45 7.88 8.65
CA ILE A 68 0.74 8.70 9.64
C ILE A 68 1.60 8.93 10.88
N THR A 69 2.17 10.12 11.03
CA THR A 69 2.87 10.47 12.27
C THR A 69 1.91 10.65 13.45
N LEU A 70 1.92 9.74 14.43
CA LEU A 70 1.35 10.02 15.76
C LEU A 70 2.18 11.14 16.39
N LYS A 71 1.56 12.30 16.57
CA LYS A 71 2.13 13.43 17.31
C LYS A 71 1.88 13.26 18.79
#